data_AF-A0A3D4NJ90-F1
#
_entry.id   AF-A0A3D4NJ90-F1
#
_cell.length_a   1.000
_cell.length_b   1.000
_cell.length_c   1.000
_cell.angle_alpha   90.00
_cell.angle_beta   90.00
_cell.angle_gamma   90.00
#
_symmetry.space_group_name_H-M   'P 1'
#
loop_
_entity.id
_entity.type
_entity.pdbx_description
1 polymer ?
#
loop_
_entity_poly.entity_id
_entity_poly.type
_entity_poly.pdbx_seq_one_letter_code
_entity_poly.pdbx_strand_id
1 'polypeptide(L)'
;IEIARDRLRKSAFHRSVINGEMFNPQSAVDAGFLDVVVSAEELQGAALAAARQLKKINMTAHKNTKLKVRKALLETLDNAIILDQEHRG
;
A
#
# COMPACT_ATOMS: atom_id res chain seq x y z
N ILE A 1 -6.85 6.97 8.11
CA ILE A 1 -6.23 7.56 6.88
C ILE A 1 -4.76 7.17 6.63
N GLU A 2 -4.09 6.55 7.60
CA GLU A 2 -2.61 6.40 7.59
C GLU A 2 -2.06 5.52 6.45
N ILE A 3 -2.80 4.49 6.02
CA ILE A 3 -2.39 3.63 4.90
C ILE A 3 -2.23 4.43 3.60
N ALA A 4 -3.17 5.34 3.32
CA ALA A 4 -3.11 6.18 2.13
C ALA A 4 -1.96 7.19 2.22
N ARG A 5 -1.65 7.67 3.43
CA ARG A 5 -0.53 8.59 3.68
C ARG A 5 0.83 7.93 3.45
N ASP A 6 0.98 6.66 3.83
CA ASP A 6 2.22 5.89 3.65
C ASP A 6 2.51 5.58 2.18
N ARG A 7 1.46 5.26 1.41
CA ARG A 7 1.61 4.67 0.08
C ARG A 7 1.42 5.66 -1.07
N LEU A 8 0.54 6.65 -0.94
CA LEU A 8 0.26 7.59 -2.01
C LEU A 8 1.32 8.69 -2.09
N ARG A 9 1.59 9.15 -3.30
CA ARG A 9 2.35 10.38 -3.49
C ARG A 9 1.61 11.54 -2.80
N LYS A 10 2.35 12.46 -2.18
CA LYS A 10 1.76 13.59 -1.42
C LYS A 10 0.69 14.36 -2.20
N SER A 11 0.90 14.60 -3.49
CA SER A 11 -0.06 15.29 -4.36
C SER A 11 -1.33 14.47 -4.64
N ALA A 12 -1.20 13.14 -4.75
CA ALA A 12 -2.33 12.24 -4.95
C ALA A 12 -3.11 11.97 -3.66
N PHE A 13 -2.45 12.03 -2.49
CA PHE A 13 -3.08 11.79 -1.20
C PHE A 13 -4.27 12.71 -0.93
N HIS A 14 -4.11 14.04 -1.07
CA HIS A 14 -5.21 14.99 -0.84
C HIS A 14 -6.32 14.81 -1.88
N ARG A 15 -5.94 14.68 -3.15
CA ARG A 15 -6.88 14.47 -4.27
C ARG A 15 -7.74 13.22 -4.07
N SER A 16 -7.14 12.13 -3.60
CA SER A 16 -7.88 10.90 -3.33
C SER A 16 -8.70 10.99 -2.04
N VAL A 17 -8.05 11.27 -0.90
CA VAL A 17 -8.65 11.11 0.43
C VAL A 17 -9.65 12.22 0.76
N ILE A 18 -9.41 13.44 0.26
CA ILE A 18 -10.29 14.59 0.53
C ILE A 18 -11.28 14.78 -0.62
N ASN A 19 -10.80 14.76 -1.87
CA ASN A 19 -11.64 15.12 -3.02
C ASN A 19 -12.35 13.92 -3.65
N GLY A 20 -12.07 12.68 -3.21
CA GLY A 20 -12.69 11.48 -3.75
C GLY A 20 -12.30 11.20 -5.20
N GLU A 21 -11.12 11.63 -5.65
CA GLU A 21 -10.71 11.42 -7.03
C GLU A 21 -10.54 9.93 -7.37
N MET A 22 -11.11 9.53 -8.51
CA MET A 22 -11.01 8.19 -9.06
C MET A 22 -9.85 8.10 -10.05
N PHE A 23 -9.05 7.04 -9.94
CA PHE A 23 -7.87 6.80 -10.78
C PHE A 23 -8.12 5.64 -11.73
N ASN A 24 -7.77 5.82 -13.01
CA ASN A 24 -7.65 4.71 -13.95
C ASN A 24 -6.37 3.89 -13.65
N PRO A 25 -6.21 2.67 -14.20
CA PRO A 25 -5.08 1.80 -13.86
C PRO A 25 -3.71 2.46 -14.02
N GLN A 26 -3.48 3.20 -15.11
CA GLN A 26 -2.19 3.85 -15.37
C GLN A 26 -1.92 4.98 -14.36
N SER A 27 -2.91 5.86 -14.13
CA SER A 27 -2.80 6.94 -13.15
C SER A 27 -2.71 6.43 -11.71
N ALA A 28 -3.23 5.24 -11.43
CA ALA A 28 -3.16 4.59 -10.12
C ALA A 28 -1.72 4.15 -9.79
N VAL A 29 -0.92 3.77 -10.81
CA VAL A 29 0.52 3.54 -10.63
C VAL A 29 1.23 4.83 -10.27
N ASP A 30 0.95 5.90 -11.01
CA ASP A 30 1.56 7.21 -10.75
C ASP A 30 1.17 7.79 -9.39
N ALA A 31 -0.07 7.55 -8.96
CA ALA A 31 -0.56 7.97 -7.64
C ALA A 31 0.05 7.15 -6.48
N GLY A 32 0.56 5.94 -6.75
CA GLY A 32 1.13 5.02 -5.76
C GLY A 32 0.19 3.92 -5.27
N PHE A 33 -1.04 3.83 -5.83
CA PHE A 33 -1.96 2.73 -5.50
C PHE A 33 -1.45 1.38 -5.98
N LEU A 34 -0.91 1.34 -7.20
CA LEU A 34 -0.42 0.14 -7.86
C LEU A 34 1.07 0.25 -8.14
N ASP A 35 1.76 -0.89 -8.14
CA ASP A 35 3.17 -0.96 -8.51
C ASP A 35 3.36 -1.26 -10.01
N VAL A 36 2.44 -2.06 -10.59
CA VAL A 36 2.46 -2.51 -11.99
C VAL A 36 1.03 -2.67 -12.50
N VAL A 37 0.81 -2.38 -13.78
CA VAL A 37 -0.45 -2.67 -14.51
C VAL A 37 -0.14 -3.67 -15.61
N VAL A 38 -1.02 -4.66 -15.75
CA VAL A 38 -0.99 -5.72 -16.78
C VAL A 38 -2.38 -5.89 -17.36
N SER A 39 -2.52 -6.69 -18.43
CA SER A 39 -3.85 -7.05 -18.94
C SER A 39 -4.60 -7.92 -17.91
N ALA A 40 -5.93 -7.99 -18.06
CA ALA A 40 -6.75 -8.77 -17.13
C ALA A 40 -6.39 -10.26 -17.14
N GLU A 41 -6.05 -10.80 -18.31
CA GLU A 41 -5.67 -12.19 -18.53
C GLU A 41 -4.31 -12.53 -17.88
N GLU A 42 -3.41 -11.55 -17.81
CA GLU A 42 -2.04 -11.72 -17.29
C GLU A 42 -1.93 -11.58 -15.77
N LEU A 43 -2.97 -11.05 -15.11
CA LEU A 43 -2.95 -10.67 -13.69
C LEU A 43 -2.38 -11.77 -12.78
N GLN A 44 -2.91 -12.99 -12.90
CA GLN A 44 -2.47 -14.11 -12.07
C GLN A 44 -1.01 -14.51 -12.37
N GLY A 45 -0.64 -14.53 -13.65
CA GLY A 45 0.71 -14.85 -14.09
C GLY A 45 1.74 -13.85 -13.54
N ALA A 46 1.44 -12.56 -13.67
CA ALA A 46 2.26 -11.47 -13.16
C ALA A 46 2.41 -11.51 -11.63
N ALA A 47 1.31 -11.73 -10.90
CA ALA A 47 1.33 -11.85 -9.44
C ALA A 47 2.20 -13.03 -8.97
N LEU A 48 2.07 -14.21 -9.61
CA LEU A 48 2.89 -15.38 -9.31
C LEU A 48 4.36 -15.20 -9.70
N ALA A 49 4.63 -14.48 -10.79
CA ALA A 49 6.00 -14.13 -11.17
C ALA A 49 6.65 -13.23 -10.11
N ALA A 50 5.96 -12.18 -9.65
CA ALA A 50 6.43 -11.32 -8.57
C ALA A 50 6.66 -12.10 -7.27
N ALA A 51 5.73 -12.98 -6.88
CA ALA A 51 5.89 -13.84 -5.71
C ALA A 51 7.12 -14.76 -5.82
N ARG A 52 7.37 -15.34 -7.01
CA ARG A 52 8.56 -16.17 -7.26
C ARG A 52 9.86 -15.37 -7.17
N GLN A 53 9.88 -14.10 -7.60
CA GLN A 53 11.06 -13.25 -7.42
C GLN A 53 11.28 -12.90 -5.94
N LEU A 54 10.21 -12.53 -5.22
CA LEU A 54 10.29 -12.25 -3.78
C LEU A 54 10.73 -13.48 -2.98
N LYS A 55 10.44 -14.70 -3.43
CA LYS A 55 10.91 -15.93 -2.77
C LYS A 55 12.45 -16.07 -2.77
N LYS A 56 13.16 -15.40 -3.67
CA LYS A 56 14.62 -15.49 -3.80
C LYS A 56 15.38 -14.64 -2.77
N ILE A 57 14.71 -13.71 -2.10
CA ILE A 57 15.35 -12.84 -1.11
C ILE A 57 15.47 -13.57 0.24
N ASN A 58 16.42 -13.15 1.08
CA ASN A 58 16.54 -13.68 2.43
C ASN A 58 15.31 -13.28 3.27
N MET A 59 14.51 -14.27 3.68
CA MET A 59 13.25 -14.02 4.39
C MET A 59 13.43 -13.43 5.79
N THR A 60 14.50 -13.78 6.49
CA THR A 60 14.84 -13.20 7.80
C THR A 60 15.19 -11.73 7.66
N ALA A 61 16.05 -11.38 6.70
CA ALA A 61 16.42 -10.00 6.41
C ALA A 61 15.19 -9.20 5.94
N HIS A 62 14.38 -9.76 5.05
CA HIS A 62 13.16 -9.11 4.57
C HIS A 62 12.18 -8.80 5.71
N LYS A 63 11.95 -9.75 6.61
CA LYS A 63 11.09 -9.54 7.81
C LYS A 63 11.63 -8.40 8.66
N ASN A 64 12.90 -8.46 9.04
CA ASN A 64 13.50 -7.48 9.95
C ASN A 64 13.53 -6.08 9.33
N THR A 65 13.89 -5.97 8.05
CA THR A 65 13.88 -4.69 7.33
C THR A 65 12.46 -4.13 7.18
N LYS A 66 11.47 -4.97 6.85
CA LYS A 66 10.07 -4.53 6.74
C LYS A 66 9.55 -4.00 8.06
N LEU A 67 9.79 -4.70 9.17
CA LEU A 67 9.38 -4.24 10.50
C LEU A 67 10.07 -2.94 10.89
N LYS A 68 11.38 -2.81 10.61
CA LYS A 68 12.12 -1.58 10.92
C LYS A 68 11.59 -0.38 10.13
N VAL A 69 11.33 -0.54 8.83
CA VAL A 69 10.81 0.53 7.97
C VAL A 69 9.37 0.89 8.37
N ARG A 70 8.52 -0.09 8.66
CA ARG A 70 7.10 0.13 8.94
C ARG A 70 6.76 0.37 10.41
N LYS A 71 7.73 0.39 11.31
CA LYS A 71 7.48 0.50 12.77
C LYS A 71 6.55 1.67 13.11
N ALA A 72 6.91 2.88 12.68
CA ALA A 72 6.12 4.08 12.97
C ALA A 72 4.71 4.02 12.35
N LEU A 73 4.58 3.46 11.14
CA LEU A 73 3.28 3.26 10.50
C LEU A 73 2.41 2.27 11.31
N LEU A 74 2.98 1.15 11.73
CA LEU A 74 2.26 0.13 12.51
C LEU A 74 1.78 0.71 13.85
N GLU A 75 2.65 1.42 14.57
CA GLU A 75 2.28 2.10 15.82
C GLU A 75 1.17 3.13 15.61
N THR A 76 1.21 3.89 14.51
CA THR A 76 0.16 4.87 14.18
C THR A 76 -1.14 4.17 13.82
N LEU A 77 -1.09 3.05 13.10
CA LEU A 77 -2.27 2.25 12.75
C LEU A 77 -2.91 1.61 13.98
N ASP A 78 -2.12 1.05 14.90
CA ASP A 78 -2.64 0.47 16.15
C ASP A 78 -3.42 1.50 16.95
N ASN A 79 -2.88 2.72 17.09
CA ASN A 79 -3.57 3.83 17.75
C ASN A 79 -4.83 4.27 16.98
N ALA A 80 -4.75 4.39 15.66
CA ALA A 80 -5.88 4.79 14.83
C ALA A 80 -7.04 3.78 14.90
N ILE A 81 -6.75 2.47 14.97
CA ILE A 81 -7.76 1.42 15.12
C ILE A 81 -8.54 1.58 16.42
N ILE A 82 -7.85 1.91 17.53
CA ILE A 82 -8.48 2.14 18.84
C ILE A 82 -9.39 3.38 18.77
N LEU A 83 -8.87 4.49 18.26
CA LEU A 83 -9.63 5.74 18.13
C LEU A 83 -10.85 5.59 17.21
N ASP A 84 -10.70 4.89 16.08
CA ASP A 84 -11.80 4.62 15.17
C ASP A 84 -12.89 3.75 15.82
N GLN A 85 -12.54 2.88 16.77
CA GLN A 85 -13.52 2.10 17.54
C GLN A 85 -14.29 2.96 18.56
N GLU A 86 -13.60 3.90 19.23
CA GLU A 86 -14.21 4.79 20.22
C GLU A 86 -15.18 5.80 19.58
N HIS A 87 -14.94 6.19 18.33
CA HIS A 87 -15.74 7.16 17.60
C HIS A 87 -16.74 6.53 16.60
N ARG A 88 -16.96 5.21 16.68
CA ARG A 88 -18.08 4.53 16.02
C ARG A 88 -19.40 4.85 16.73
N GLY A 89 -19.90 6.06 16.49
CA GLY A 89 -21.32 6.39 16.67
C GLY A 89 -22.19 5.63 15.68
#